data_AF-A0A800D7Y4-F1
#
_entry.id   AF-A0A800D7Y4-F1
#
_cell.length_a   1.000
_cell.length_b   1.000
_cell.length_c   1.000
_cell.angle_alpha   90.00
_cell.angle_beta   90.00
_cell.angle_gamma   90.00
#
_symmetry.space_group_name_H-M   'P 1'
#
loop_
_entity.id
_entity.type
_entity.pdbx_description
1 polymer ?
#
loop_
_entity_poly.entity_id
_entity_poly.type
_entity_poly.pdbx_seq_one_letter_code
_entity_poly.pdbx_strand_id
1 'polypeptide(L)'
;MLVKLEPAQVILGIALLFGLIGFFRGAKREFWVTAVIILVQALIRWQGKRLVKLTNNLYLMVRIAVEGRFDLEKIREALGRVGEIPPLIPEQRETIFLIGVFLLATLLAYVLGNRFIKVRPTAFGPLIIYPGWPFLIKLAGGVLGAINGYLIAYFLVPQVFPEPETTIVLPSGPMTEFLGKHLFNVVIGIIAIIIFLSLRGSSKGRG
;
A
#
# COMPACT_ATOMS: atom_id res chain seq x y z
N MET A 1 -11.62 -6.58 -27.33
CA MET A 1 -11.85 -5.19 -26.86
C MET A 1 -10.88 -4.94 -25.72
N LEU A 2 -9.76 -4.26 -26.00
CA LEU A 2 -8.74 -3.97 -24.98
C LEU A 2 -9.20 -2.75 -24.18
N VAL A 3 -9.61 -2.96 -22.94
CA VAL A 3 -9.93 -1.87 -22.01
C VAL A 3 -8.61 -1.19 -21.65
N LYS A 4 -8.36 -0.01 -22.24
CA LYS A 4 -7.25 0.85 -21.83
C LYS A 4 -7.61 1.45 -20.48
N LEU A 5 -7.06 0.90 -19.41
CA LEU A 5 -7.18 1.47 -18.07
C LEU A 5 -6.22 2.65 -17.96
N GLU A 6 -6.78 3.84 -17.73
CA GLU A 6 -5.95 5.02 -17.46
C GLU A 6 -5.34 4.93 -16.06
N PRO A 7 -4.11 5.45 -15.84
CA PRO A 7 -3.48 5.46 -14.52
C PRO A 7 -4.37 6.07 -13.43
N ALA A 8 -5.15 7.10 -13.79
CA ALA A 8 -6.13 7.72 -12.90
C ALA A 8 -7.24 6.75 -12.45
N GLN A 9 -7.71 5.86 -13.32
CA GLN A 9 -8.72 4.84 -12.99
C GLN A 9 -8.16 3.79 -12.04
N VAL A 10 -6.88 3.42 -12.22
CA VAL A 10 -6.17 2.50 -11.31
C VAL A 10 -6.01 3.13 -9.93
N ILE A 11 -5.55 4.39 -9.86
CA ILE A 11 -5.41 5.14 -8.61
C ILE A 11 -6.75 5.27 -7.90
N LEU A 12 -7.82 5.63 -8.63
CA LEU A 12 -9.17 5.74 -8.09
C LEU A 12 -9.68 4.40 -7.56
N GLY A 13 -9.47 3.30 -8.29
CA GLY A 13 -9.84 1.96 -7.85
C GLY A 13 -9.16 1.54 -6.55
N ILE A 14 -7.84 1.81 -6.44
CA ILE A 14 -7.07 1.55 -5.21
C ILE A 14 -7.58 2.43 -4.07
N ALA A 15 -7.79 3.72 -4.30
CA ALA A 15 -8.30 4.65 -3.30
C ALA A 15 -9.69 4.23 -2.80
N LEU A 16 -10.60 3.82 -3.68
CA LEU A 16 -11.93 3.33 -3.29
C LEU A 16 -11.85 2.04 -2.47
N LEU A 17 -11.00 1.09 -2.88
CA LEU A 17 -10.81 -0.16 -2.15
C LEU A 17 -10.28 0.08 -0.74
N PHE A 18 -9.26 0.92 -0.60
CA PHE A 18 -8.71 1.28 0.70
C PHE A 18 -9.68 2.16 1.51
N GLY A 19 -10.50 2.98 0.85
CA GLY A 19 -11.59 3.71 1.50
C GLY A 19 -12.64 2.78 2.10
N LEU A 20 -13.01 1.71 1.40
CA LEU A 20 -13.89 0.69 1.94
C LEU A 20 -13.26 0.01 3.16
N ILE A 21 -11.97 -0.36 3.09
CA ILE A 21 -11.22 -0.94 4.22
C ILE A 21 -11.23 0.02 5.41
N GLY A 22 -10.90 1.30 5.18
CA GLY A 22 -10.85 2.32 6.22
C GLY A 22 -12.20 2.59 6.87
N PHE A 23 -13.29 2.52 6.10
CA PHE A 23 -14.65 2.67 6.61
C PHE A 23 -14.98 1.60 7.66
N PHE A 24 -14.55 0.35 7.44
CA PHE A 24 -14.75 -0.74 8.39
C PHE A 24 -13.72 -0.76 9.52
N ARG A 25 -12.48 -0.33 9.25
CA ARG A 25 -11.35 -0.40 10.21
C ARG A 25 -11.33 0.75 11.21
N GLY A 26 -11.90 1.91 10.85
CA GLY A 26 -12.08 3.06 11.73
C GLY A 26 -10.95 4.10 11.68
N ALA A 27 -11.33 5.37 11.88
CA ALA A 27 -10.47 6.55 11.67
C ALA A 27 -9.13 6.55 12.43
N LYS A 28 -9.12 6.15 13.71
CA LYS A 28 -7.89 6.20 14.54
C LYS A 28 -6.78 5.29 13.99
N ARG A 29 -7.14 4.12 13.45
CA ARG A 29 -6.19 3.17 12.87
C ARG A 29 -5.71 3.61 11.51
N GLU A 30 -6.61 4.11 10.69
CA GLU A 30 -6.24 4.65 9.38
C GLU A 30 -5.33 5.87 9.52
N PHE A 31 -5.57 6.75 10.50
CA PHE A 31 -4.68 7.89 10.79
C PHE A 31 -3.26 7.44 11.16
N TRP A 32 -3.13 6.42 12.02
CA TRP A 32 -1.81 5.85 12.35
C TRP A 32 -1.11 5.30 11.11
N VAL A 33 -1.84 4.59 10.26
CA VAL A 33 -1.31 4.10 8.98
C VAL A 33 -0.89 5.24 8.06
N THR A 34 -1.70 6.30 7.96
CA THR A 34 -1.38 7.49 7.17
C THR A 34 -0.06 8.11 7.63
N ALA A 35 0.11 8.28 8.94
CA ALA A 35 1.34 8.83 9.51
C ALA A 35 2.56 7.98 9.17
N VAL A 36 2.45 6.65 9.26
CA VAL A 36 3.55 5.74 8.90
C VAL A 36 3.84 5.78 7.40
N ILE A 37 2.82 5.77 6.54
CA ILE A 37 2.99 5.87 5.08
C ILE A 37 3.75 7.16 4.72
N ILE A 38 3.33 8.31 5.26
CA ILE A 38 3.99 9.60 5.02
C ILE A 38 5.44 9.56 5.50
N LEU A 39 5.68 9.05 6.72
CA LEU A 39 7.03 9.00 7.31
C LEU A 39 7.96 8.09 6.50
N VAL A 40 7.49 6.91 6.09
CA VAL A 40 8.28 5.97 5.29
C VAL A 40 8.54 6.55 3.90
N GLN A 41 7.56 7.18 3.25
CA GLN A 41 7.79 7.84 1.95
C GLN A 41 8.84 8.95 2.07
N ALA A 42 8.74 9.80 3.10
CA ALA A 42 9.72 10.86 3.35
C ALA A 42 11.12 10.27 3.61
N LEU A 43 11.20 9.19 4.41
CA LEU A 43 12.46 8.51 4.72
C LEU A 43 13.08 7.90 3.46
N ILE A 44 12.30 7.23 2.61
CA ILE A 44 12.80 6.64 1.35
C ILE A 44 13.28 7.73 0.40
N ARG A 45 12.54 8.83 0.26
CA ARG A 45 12.95 9.95 -0.61
C ARG A 45 14.24 10.62 -0.15
N TRP A 46 14.43 10.76 1.16
CA TRP A 46 15.59 11.47 1.71
C TRP A 46 16.82 10.57 1.92
N GLN A 47 16.60 9.31 2.31
CA GLN A 47 17.64 8.39 2.76
C GLN A 47 17.70 7.08 1.97
N GLY A 48 16.95 6.91 0.87
CA GLY A 48 16.89 5.66 0.09
C GLY A 48 18.28 5.08 -0.24
N LYS A 49 19.16 5.90 -0.80
CA LYS A 49 20.55 5.51 -1.10
C LYS A 49 21.35 5.08 0.13
N ARG A 50 21.16 5.75 1.27
CA ARG A 50 21.80 5.37 2.54
C ARG A 50 21.24 4.07 3.08
N LEU A 51 19.93 3.83 2.91
CA LEU A 51 19.26 2.62 3.33
C LEU A 51 19.82 1.40 2.58
N VAL A 52 19.95 1.50 1.25
CA VAL A 52 20.55 0.47 0.40
C VAL A 52 22.00 0.21 0.81
N LYS A 53 22.81 1.27 1.00
CA LYS A 53 24.20 1.15 1.45
C LYS A 53 24.30 0.45 2.81
N LEU A 54 23.43 0.81 3.75
CA LEU A 54 23.40 0.21 5.08
C LEU A 54 23.00 -1.27 5.01
N THR A 55 22.00 -1.63 4.19
CA THR A 55 21.60 -3.02 3.99
C THR A 55 22.71 -3.85 3.33
N ASN A 56 23.38 -3.32 2.30
CA ASN A 56 24.50 -3.99 1.66
C ASN A 56 25.68 -4.17 2.63
N ASN A 57 25.99 -3.16 3.45
CA ASN A 57 27.04 -3.25 4.46
C ASN A 57 26.72 -4.29 5.55
N LEU A 58 25.49 -4.30 6.06
CA LEU A 58 25.04 -5.31 7.03
C LEU A 58 25.11 -6.71 6.45
N TYR A 59 24.70 -6.90 5.19
CA TYR A 59 24.82 -8.17 4.50
C TYR A 59 26.28 -8.64 4.41
N LEU A 60 27.19 -7.75 4.02
CA LEU A 60 28.62 -8.06 3.96
C LEU A 60 29.16 -8.44 5.34
N MET A 61 28.83 -7.69 6.39
CA MET A 61 29.23 -8.01 7.76
C MET A 61 28.74 -9.38 8.20
N VAL A 62 27.46 -9.69 7.98
CA VAL A 62 26.87 -10.98 8.33
C VAL A 62 27.52 -12.11 7.54
N ARG A 63 27.73 -11.92 6.23
CA ARG A 63 28.35 -12.94 5.37
C ARG A 63 29.78 -13.24 5.78
N ILE A 64 30.59 -12.21 6.04
CA ILE A 64 31.96 -12.35 6.53
C ILE A 64 31.98 -13.05 7.89
N ALA A 65 31.06 -12.71 8.80
CA ALA A 65 30.98 -13.36 10.10
C ALA A 65 30.63 -14.86 9.99
N VAL A 66 29.72 -15.21 9.07
CA VAL A 66 29.30 -16.59 8.83
C VAL A 66 30.38 -17.41 8.10
N GLU A 67 30.97 -16.88 7.03
CA GLU A 67 32.04 -17.54 6.27
C GLU A 67 33.31 -17.69 7.12
N GLY A 68 33.64 -16.66 7.89
CA GLY A 68 34.74 -16.69 8.86
C GLY A 68 34.45 -17.57 10.08
N ARG A 69 33.21 -18.06 10.28
CA ARG A 69 32.78 -18.83 11.47
C ARG A 69 33.19 -18.16 12.80
N PHE A 70 33.16 -16.83 12.85
CA PHE A 70 33.64 -16.02 13.99
C PHE A 70 35.14 -16.17 14.33
N ASP A 71 35.95 -16.74 13.43
CA ASP A 71 37.40 -16.83 13.55
C ASP A 71 38.07 -15.57 12.97
N LEU A 72 38.84 -14.87 13.79
CA LEU A 72 39.45 -13.58 13.46
C LEU A 72 40.41 -13.66 12.26
N GLU A 73 41.12 -14.78 12.10
CA GLU A 73 42.07 -14.95 10.99
C GLU A 73 41.33 -15.12 9.66
N LYS A 74 40.27 -15.94 9.65
CA LYS A 74 39.43 -16.15 8.46
C LYS A 74 38.58 -14.94 8.12
N ILE A 75 38.13 -14.18 9.11
CA ILE A 75 37.45 -12.89 8.91
C ILE A 75 38.39 -11.90 8.20
N ARG A 76 39.68 -11.86 8.58
CA ARG A 76 40.66 -10.97 7.96
C ARG A 76 40.93 -11.36 6.50
N GLU A 77 40.97 -12.66 6.20
CA GLU A 77 41.10 -13.16 4.83
C GLU A 77 39.84 -12.86 3.99
N ALA A 78 38.65 -13.07 4.56
CA ALA A 78 37.37 -12.74 3.92
C ALA A 78 37.19 -11.23 3.69
N LEU A 79 37.67 -10.38 4.61
CA LEU A 79 37.74 -8.93 4.45
C LEU A 79 38.59 -8.51 3.24
N GLY A 80 39.68 -9.23 2.97
CA GLY A 80 40.52 -9.01 1.80
C GLY A 80 39.82 -9.26 0.46
N ARG A 81 38.76 -10.09 0.45
CA ARG A 81 37.97 -10.42 -0.75
C ARG A 81 36.65 -9.63 -0.86
N VAL A 82 36.43 -8.63 -0.01
CA VAL A 82 35.16 -7.88 0.04
C VAL A 82 34.82 -7.18 -1.28
N GLY A 83 35.83 -6.76 -2.05
CA GLY A 83 35.62 -6.16 -3.38
C GLY A 83 35.08 -7.14 -4.43
N GLU A 84 35.22 -8.46 -4.21
CA GLU A 84 34.76 -9.52 -5.11
C GLU A 84 33.35 -10.01 -4.75
N ILE A 85 32.86 -9.69 -3.54
CA ILE A 85 31.56 -10.12 -3.08
C ILE A 85 30.48 -9.26 -3.75
N PRO A 86 29.56 -9.84 -4.55
CA PRO A 86 28.50 -9.07 -5.16
C PRO A 86 27.59 -8.47 -4.07
N PRO A 87 27.18 -7.20 -4.21
CA PRO A 87 26.26 -6.57 -3.26
C PRO A 87 24.92 -7.30 -3.26
N LEU A 88 24.27 -7.37 -2.08
CA LEU A 88 22.95 -8.00 -1.95
C LEU A 88 21.90 -7.33 -2.84
N ILE A 89 21.96 -6.00 -2.89
CA ILE A 89 21.09 -5.16 -3.70
C ILE A 89 21.96 -4.51 -4.78
N PRO A 90 21.93 -5.04 -6.02
CA PRO A 90 22.51 -4.37 -7.19
C PRO A 90 21.80 -3.04 -7.46
N GLU A 91 22.50 -2.08 -8.05
CA GLU A 91 21.92 -0.76 -8.40
C GLU A 91 20.67 -0.88 -9.27
N GLN A 92 20.63 -1.87 -10.18
CA GLN A 92 19.47 -2.10 -11.06
C GLN A 92 18.22 -2.58 -10.30
N ARG A 93 18.37 -3.05 -9.05
CA ARG A 93 17.27 -3.54 -8.19
C ARG A 93 16.98 -2.62 -7.01
N GLU A 94 17.64 -1.46 -6.91
CA GLU A 94 17.42 -0.49 -5.84
C GLU A 94 15.95 -0.08 -5.73
N THR A 95 15.31 0.27 -6.85
CA THR A 95 13.90 0.67 -6.89
C THR A 95 12.98 -0.43 -6.35
N ILE A 96 13.19 -1.68 -6.77
CA ILE A 96 12.38 -2.83 -6.33
C ILE A 96 12.56 -3.07 -4.82
N PHE A 97 13.79 -2.96 -4.32
CA PHE A 97 14.06 -3.07 -2.89
C PHE A 97 13.34 -1.99 -2.09
N LEU A 98 13.39 -0.72 -2.51
CA LEU A 98 12.71 0.38 -1.84
C LEU A 98 11.19 0.25 -1.89
N ILE A 99 10.62 -0.25 -2.98
CA ILE A 99 9.20 -0.64 -3.06
C ILE A 99 8.89 -1.72 -2.03
N GLY A 100 9.73 -2.76 -1.94
CA GLY A 100 9.58 -3.84 -0.98
C GLY A 100 9.58 -3.33 0.47
N VAL A 101 10.52 -2.44 0.81
CA VAL A 101 10.58 -1.79 2.14
C VAL A 101 9.33 -0.96 2.42
N PHE A 102 8.88 -0.16 1.43
CA PHE A 102 7.65 0.63 1.56
C PHE A 102 6.42 -0.24 1.81
N LEU A 103 6.23 -1.29 1.01
CA LEU A 103 5.11 -2.23 1.14
C LEU A 103 5.15 -2.98 2.48
N LEU A 104 6.33 -3.45 2.88
CA LEU A 104 6.51 -4.15 4.15
C LEU A 104 6.19 -3.23 5.34
N ALA A 105 6.70 -2.00 5.34
CA ALA A 105 6.43 -1.04 6.40
C ALA A 105 4.95 -0.65 6.45
N THR A 106 4.32 -0.47 5.29
CA THR A 106 2.88 -0.19 5.19
C THR A 106 2.06 -1.37 5.73
N LEU A 107 2.38 -2.60 5.34
CA LEU A 107 1.73 -3.81 5.84
C LEU A 107 1.89 -3.96 7.36
N LEU A 108 3.10 -3.73 7.87
CA LEU A 108 3.36 -3.71 9.31
C LEU A 108 2.55 -2.62 10.01
N ALA A 109 2.40 -1.43 9.43
CA ALA A 109 1.53 -0.39 9.98
C ALA A 109 0.06 -0.85 10.06
N TYR A 110 -0.42 -1.55 9.03
CA TYR A 110 -1.76 -2.13 9.02
C TYR A 110 -1.95 -3.17 10.15
N VAL A 111 -0.99 -4.10 10.30
CA VAL A 111 -1.02 -5.17 11.31
C VAL A 111 -0.84 -4.62 12.73
N LEU A 112 0.18 -3.78 12.96
CA LEU A 112 0.48 -3.19 14.26
C LEU A 112 -0.62 -2.21 14.69
N GLY A 113 -1.21 -1.47 13.76
CA GLY A 113 -2.38 -0.62 14.04
C GLY A 113 -3.58 -1.43 14.57
N ASN A 114 -3.77 -2.66 14.11
CA ASN A 114 -4.80 -3.55 14.66
C ASN A 114 -4.42 -4.13 16.03
N ARG A 115 -3.13 -4.43 16.26
CA ARG A 115 -2.65 -5.03 17.51
C ARG A 115 -2.58 -4.03 18.68
N PHE A 116 -2.09 -2.82 18.44
CA PHE A 116 -1.88 -1.83 19.50
C PHE A 116 -3.11 -0.97 19.78
N ILE A 117 -3.90 -0.64 18.75
CA ILE A 117 -5.13 0.13 18.93
C ILE A 117 -6.27 -0.86 19.18
N LYS A 118 -6.41 -1.29 20.45
CA LYS A 118 -7.51 -2.15 20.89
C LYS A 118 -8.83 -1.39 20.81
N VAL A 119 -9.54 -1.58 19.70
CA VAL A 119 -10.97 -1.29 19.60
C VAL A 119 -11.68 -2.62 19.86
N ARG A 120 -12.70 -2.67 20.72
CA ARG A 120 -13.43 -3.91 21.06
C ARG A 120 -14.12 -4.45 19.81
N PRO A 121 -13.68 -5.57 19.22
CA PRO A 121 -14.27 -6.09 17.99
C PRO A 121 -15.59 -6.80 18.31
N THR A 122 -16.56 -6.71 17.40
CA THR A 122 -17.75 -7.56 17.44
C THR A 122 -17.75 -8.32 16.12
N ALA A 123 -17.51 -9.62 16.21
CA ALA A 123 -17.21 -10.43 15.03
C ALA A 123 -18.42 -10.50 14.08
N PHE A 124 -18.19 -10.17 12.80
CA PHE A 124 -19.13 -10.42 11.72
C PHE A 124 -18.33 -10.94 10.50
N GLY A 125 -18.05 -12.24 10.48
CA GLY A 125 -17.29 -12.89 9.39
C GLY A 125 -15.76 -12.66 9.41
N PRO A 126 -15.04 -12.89 8.28
CA PRO A 126 -13.58 -12.78 8.21
C PRO A 126 -13.06 -11.33 8.27
N LEU A 127 -13.96 -10.35 8.27
CA LEU A 127 -13.67 -8.93 8.43
C LEU A 127 -14.11 -8.50 9.83
N ILE A 128 -13.18 -7.91 10.60
CA ILE A 128 -13.47 -7.44 11.96
C ILE A 128 -14.26 -6.12 11.85
N ILE A 129 -15.58 -6.18 12.07
CA ILE A 129 -16.48 -5.03 12.07
C ILE A 129 -16.60 -4.46 13.50
N TYR A 130 -16.62 -3.13 13.63
CA TYR A 130 -16.85 -2.42 14.90
C TYR A 130 -18.26 -1.82 14.94
N PRO A 131 -19.27 -2.47 15.56
CA PRO A 131 -20.56 -1.86 15.85
C PRO A 131 -20.43 -0.89 17.03
N GLY A 132 -21.05 0.28 16.92
CA GLY A 132 -21.11 1.29 17.98
C GLY A 132 -20.41 2.63 17.67
N TRP A 133 -19.70 2.76 16.54
CA TRP A 133 -19.14 4.06 16.14
C TRP A 133 -20.19 4.88 15.37
N PRO A 134 -20.36 6.19 15.67
CA PRO A 134 -21.19 7.08 14.88
C PRO A 134 -20.81 7.01 13.40
N PHE A 135 -21.80 7.05 12.51
CA PHE A 135 -21.61 6.96 11.06
C PHE A 135 -20.52 7.93 10.55
N LEU A 136 -20.47 9.14 11.11
CA LEU A 136 -19.44 10.15 10.80
C LEU A 136 -18.00 9.66 11.05
N ILE A 137 -17.76 8.85 12.08
CA ILE A 137 -16.42 8.35 12.38
C ILE A 137 -16.04 7.20 11.43
N LYS A 138 -17.02 6.41 10.96
CA LYS A 138 -16.80 5.42 9.90
C LYS A 138 -16.50 6.10 8.57
N LEU A 139 -17.23 7.16 8.23
CA LEU A 139 -16.92 7.99 7.07
C LEU A 139 -15.51 8.60 7.16
N ALA A 140 -15.11 9.15 8.30
CA ALA A 140 -13.75 9.66 8.51
C ALA A 140 -12.70 8.55 8.32
N GLY A 141 -12.98 7.32 8.78
CA GLY A 141 -12.16 6.15 8.49
C GLY A 141 -12.09 5.83 7.00
N GLY A 142 -13.21 5.94 6.29
CA GLY A 142 -13.25 5.72 4.85
C GLY A 142 -12.48 6.77 4.05
N VAL A 143 -12.57 8.04 4.43
CA VAL A 143 -11.78 9.12 3.81
C VAL A 143 -10.29 8.90 4.05
N LEU A 144 -9.88 8.59 5.29
CA LEU A 144 -8.48 8.29 5.61
C LEU A 144 -7.97 7.04 4.90
N GLY A 145 -8.81 6.00 4.79
CA GLY A 145 -8.51 4.82 3.98
C GLY A 145 -8.29 5.19 2.52
N ALA A 146 -9.16 6.02 1.94
CA ALA A 146 -9.00 6.45 0.55
C ALA A 146 -7.73 7.28 0.34
N ILE A 147 -7.38 8.15 1.29
CA ILE A 147 -6.11 8.88 1.31
C ILE A 147 -4.94 7.90 1.36
N ASN A 148 -5.00 6.87 2.20
CA ASN A 148 -3.95 5.84 2.29
C ASN A 148 -3.77 5.10 0.96
N GLY A 149 -4.88 4.67 0.33
CA GLY A 149 -4.85 4.04 -0.99
C GLY A 149 -4.28 4.96 -2.07
N TYR A 150 -4.66 6.24 -2.07
CA TYR A 150 -4.10 7.24 -2.96
C TYR A 150 -2.59 7.42 -2.75
N LEU A 151 -2.13 7.57 -1.51
CA LEU A 151 -0.70 7.74 -1.19
C LEU A 151 0.14 6.54 -1.62
N ILE A 152 -0.38 5.33 -1.42
CA ILE A 152 0.25 4.08 -1.87
C ILE A 152 0.32 4.06 -3.40
N ALA A 153 -0.79 4.33 -4.08
CA ALA A 153 -0.85 4.34 -5.53
C ALA A 153 0.07 5.43 -6.12
N TYR A 154 0.08 6.62 -5.55
CA TYR A 154 0.95 7.72 -5.96
C TYR A 154 2.44 7.39 -5.83
N PHE A 155 2.82 6.59 -4.82
CA PHE A 155 4.19 6.12 -4.67
C PHE A 155 4.54 4.98 -5.64
N LEU A 156 3.62 4.03 -5.85
CA LEU A 156 3.88 2.80 -6.61
C LEU A 156 3.70 2.97 -8.13
N VAL A 157 2.67 3.68 -8.56
CA VAL A 157 2.30 3.79 -9.99
C VAL A 157 3.45 4.34 -10.84
N PRO A 158 4.14 5.44 -10.47
CA PRO A 158 5.26 5.94 -11.26
C PRO A 158 6.46 4.98 -11.32
N GLN A 159 6.61 4.08 -10.34
CA GLN A 159 7.74 3.15 -10.28
C GLN A 159 7.46 1.84 -11.05
N VAL A 160 6.19 1.43 -11.11
CA VAL A 160 5.76 0.22 -11.84
C VAL A 160 5.43 0.55 -13.30
N PHE A 161 4.91 1.74 -13.54
CA PHE A 161 4.57 2.28 -14.86
C PHE A 161 5.34 3.59 -15.08
N PRO A 162 6.66 3.53 -15.33
CA PRO A 162 7.39 4.71 -15.78
C PRO A 162 6.71 5.23 -17.05
N GLU A 163 6.37 6.52 -17.08
CA GLU A 163 5.59 7.12 -18.15
C GLU A 163 6.18 6.76 -19.54
N PRO A 164 5.36 6.36 -20.52
CA PRO A 164 5.77 6.57 -21.90
C PRO A 164 5.80 8.09 -22.11
N GLU A 165 6.98 8.65 -22.43
CA GLU A 165 7.16 10.04 -22.85
C GLU A 165 6.17 10.37 -23.98
N THR A 166 4.97 10.81 -23.63
CA THR A 166 3.96 11.24 -24.58
C THR A 166 3.24 12.40 -23.93
N THR A 167 3.59 13.59 -24.40
CA THR A 167 2.93 14.86 -24.09
C THR A 167 1.46 14.74 -24.49
N ILE A 168 0.57 14.39 -23.56
CA ILE A 168 -0.87 14.35 -23.83
C ILE A 168 -1.43 15.75 -23.58
N VAL A 169 -1.63 16.51 -24.66
CA VAL A 169 -2.49 17.69 -24.67
C VAL A 169 -3.92 17.21 -24.38
N LEU A 170 -4.46 17.57 -23.21
CA LEU A 170 -5.84 17.23 -22.81
C LEU A 170 -6.86 18.13 -23.51
N PRO A 171 -7.80 17.60 -24.31
CA PRO A 171 -9.05 18.29 -24.59
C PRO A 171 -10.03 17.95 -23.46
N SER A 172 -10.18 18.86 -22.51
CA SER A 172 -10.99 18.74 -21.28
C SER A 172 -12.52 18.74 -21.50
N GLY A 173 -13.00 18.61 -22.74
CA GLY A 173 -14.43 18.69 -23.09
C GLY A 173 -15.23 17.38 -22.93
N PRO A 174 -14.78 16.24 -23.49
CA PRO A 174 -15.62 15.03 -23.56
C PRO A 174 -15.71 14.24 -22.24
N MET A 175 -14.71 14.40 -21.36
CA MET A 175 -14.59 13.60 -20.13
C MET A 175 -15.59 14.05 -19.06
N THR A 176 -15.84 15.36 -18.95
CA THR A 176 -16.86 15.94 -18.07
C THR A 176 -18.28 15.57 -18.50
N GLU A 177 -18.51 15.41 -19.80
CA GLU A 177 -19.83 15.07 -20.35
C GLU A 177 -20.17 13.59 -20.14
N PHE A 178 -19.19 12.69 -20.30
CA PHE A 178 -19.39 11.25 -20.03
C PHE A 178 -19.60 10.95 -18.55
N LEU A 179 -18.80 11.58 -17.67
CA LEU A 179 -19.00 11.47 -16.22
C LEU A 179 -20.35 12.07 -15.81
N GLY A 180 -20.71 13.27 -16.27
CA GLY A 180 -22.01 13.87 -15.94
C GLY A 180 -23.21 12.99 -16.33
N LYS A 181 -23.13 12.32 -17.49
CA LYS A 181 -24.23 11.51 -18.03
C LYS A 181 -24.37 10.12 -17.39
N HIS A 182 -23.27 9.52 -16.93
CA HIS A 182 -23.28 8.12 -16.49
C HIS A 182 -22.97 7.92 -15.00
N LEU A 183 -22.51 8.94 -14.27
CA LEU A 183 -22.22 8.85 -12.84
C LEU A 183 -23.42 8.35 -12.04
N PHE A 184 -24.61 8.85 -12.35
CA PHE A 184 -25.85 8.46 -11.66
C PHE A 184 -26.17 6.97 -11.84
N ASN A 185 -26.00 6.44 -13.06
CA ASN A 185 -26.25 5.03 -13.35
C ASN A 185 -25.18 4.11 -12.74
N VAL A 186 -23.93 4.57 -12.67
CA VAL A 186 -22.84 3.83 -12.00
C VAL A 186 -23.09 3.76 -10.50
N VAL A 187 -23.48 4.88 -9.88
CA VAL A 187 -23.81 4.93 -8.45
C VAL A 187 -25.02 4.06 -8.13
N ILE A 188 -26.07 4.09 -8.96
CA ILE A 188 -27.25 3.21 -8.81
C ILE A 188 -26.86 1.74 -8.98
N GLY A 189 -26.00 1.40 -9.95
CA GLY A 189 -25.51 0.03 -10.15
C GLY A 189 -24.78 -0.51 -8.93
N ILE A 190 -23.93 0.32 -8.30
CA ILE A 190 -23.23 -0.03 -7.07
C ILE A 190 -24.22 -0.22 -5.91
N ILE A 191 -25.21 0.66 -5.75
CA ILE A 191 -26.26 0.54 -4.73
C ILE A 191 -27.09 -0.74 -4.94
N ALA A 192 -27.46 -1.06 -6.18
CA ALA A 192 -28.23 -2.26 -6.52
C ALA A 192 -27.44 -3.55 -6.24
N ILE A 193 -26.13 -3.57 -6.51
CA ILE A 193 -25.25 -4.69 -6.18
C ILE A 193 -25.14 -4.87 -4.66
N ILE A 194 -25.02 -3.76 -3.90
CA ILE A 194 -24.97 -3.79 -2.43
C ILE A 194 -26.28 -4.35 -1.83
N ILE A 195 -27.43 -3.93 -2.35
CA ILE A 195 -28.75 -4.42 -1.92
C ILE A 195 -28.92 -5.89 -2.29
N PHE A 196 -28.56 -6.28 -3.52
CA PHE A 196 -28.66 -7.66 -3.99
C PHE A 196 -27.81 -8.64 -3.15
N LEU A 197 -26.57 -8.25 -2.83
CA LEU A 197 -25.69 -9.07 -1.99
C LEU A 197 -26.17 -9.15 -0.54
N SER A 198 -26.77 -8.06 -0.03
CA SER A 198 -27.36 -8.01 1.31
C SER A 198 -28.61 -8.89 1.45
N LEU A 199 -29.50 -8.89 0.43
CA LEU A 199 -30.69 -9.73 0.41
C LEU A 199 -30.35 -11.22 0.22
N ARG A 200 -29.36 -11.54 -0.62
CA ARG A 200 -28.91 -12.93 -0.84
C ARG A 200 -28.25 -13.53 0.41
N GLY A 201 -27.62 -12.71 1.25
CA GLY A 201 -27.07 -13.14 2.54
C GLY A 201 -28.15 -13.38 3.62
N SER A 202 -29.24 -12.61 3.60
CA SER A 202 -30.33 -12.74 4.57
C SER A 202 -31.20 -13.99 4.34
N SER A 203 -31.32 -14.48 3.11
CA SER A 203 -32.19 -15.63 2.78
C SER A 203 -31.64 -17.00 3.21
N LYS A 204 -30.35 -17.11 3.59
CA LYS A 204 -29.72 -18.38 4.00
C LYS A 204 -29.71 -18.62 5.52
N GLY A 205 -30.34 -17.75 6.31
CA GLY A 205 -30.37 -17.81 7.78
C GLY A 205 -31.70 -18.27 8.40
N ARG A 206 -32.62 -18.85 7.62
CA ARG A 206 -33.82 -19.53 8.13
C ARG A 206 -33.81 -20.98 7.66
N GLY A 207 -33.22 -21.83 8.48
CA GLY A 207 -33.10 -23.27 8.34
C GLY A 207 -32.33 -23.80 9.53
#